data_AF-A0A1V9Y543-F1
#
_entry.id   AF-A0A1V9Y543-F1
#
_cell.length_a   1.000
_cell.length_b   1.000
_cell.length_c   1.000
_cell.angle_alpha   90.00
_cell.angle_beta   90.00
_cell.angle_gamma   90.00
#
_symmetry.space_group_name_H-M   'P 1'
#
loop_
_entity.id
_entity.type
_entity.pdbx_description
1 polymer ?
#
loop_
_entity_poly.entity_id
_entity_poly.type
_entity_poly.pdbx_seq_one_letter_code
_entity_poly.pdbx_strand_id
1 'polypeptide(L)'
;PAPTPAPTPAPTPAPTPTSTPAPTPAPTPAPTPAPSPAPTPAPVTTVPATTAPAPTASPGTCNSPRVRKAWSALSDTEKITYKNAIASAMDSGMYERFLSMHREQMDNMQAHNTCVFIYWHRQFLVGFENMLRSLDPSYACVTIPYFDYVNDNTKYMAGTCSTINTCSSIVNELGSASLGQKKSVTINGYGFSSRCDNTFPLNHFNQNQKGATGTSYNCVPRGMYTSSYFPSAVGFTGIKNAIIGDSDVSTVNNAIEDNPHNYMHDTLGGAMANTFVSPADPIFYSHHSMIDALNAIYYKCRVAPQGFNDAQKQTNVLSFEGCTVNGSPITATTSIAMRAIINGNVVDVRSESSTKNFFTGVPNEYYKLTDNTNLGDNSYSYEFSGLLADLYTNCGASGLTTSGNLRSLSRVATSATNNYGQVQNYVKPEASKHVKVYKNWRAEITKHAKKQGWTAEKTENEIYKIVVAYYYYCLPGGIKDLSDEFKAMWHVTDTPKQIKVLKALLDNSDPIQLSGYEDINYAHFNCKGKAPAYQ
;
A
#
# COMPACT_ATOMS: atom_id res chain seq x y z
N PRO A 1 -53.23 55.83 2.89
CA PRO A 1 -52.26 56.66 3.64
C PRO A 1 -51.34 55.75 4.47
N ALA A 2 -50.10 55.58 4.00
CA ALA A 2 -49.12 54.66 4.56
C ALA A 2 -48.48 55.21 5.85
N PRO A 3 -48.14 54.36 6.84
CA PRO A 3 -47.34 54.79 7.99
C PRO A 3 -45.86 54.91 7.63
N THR A 4 -45.28 56.06 7.99
CA THR A 4 -43.89 56.47 7.78
C THR A 4 -42.88 55.52 8.47
N PRO A 5 -41.77 55.13 7.82
CA PRO A 5 -40.72 54.33 8.46
C PRO A 5 -39.96 55.13 9.52
N ALA A 6 -39.65 54.48 10.65
CA ALA A 6 -38.79 55.04 11.71
C ALA A 6 -37.32 55.13 11.26
N PRO A 7 -36.54 56.12 11.75
CA PRO A 7 -35.16 56.34 11.32
C PRO A 7 -34.20 55.26 11.82
N THR A 8 -33.27 54.87 10.95
CA THR A 8 -32.19 53.92 11.21
C THR A 8 -31.13 54.53 12.15
N PRO A 9 -30.67 53.82 13.20
CA PRO A 9 -29.58 54.30 14.06
C PRO A 9 -28.24 54.39 13.30
N ALA A 10 -27.46 55.44 13.58
CA ALA A 10 -26.12 55.63 13.03
C ALA A 10 -25.12 54.57 13.56
N PRO A 11 -24.14 54.13 12.76
CA PRO A 11 -23.18 53.10 13.17
C PRO A 11 -22.21 53.60 14.25
N THR A 12 -22.03 52.78 15.28
CA THR A 12 -21.03 52.96 16.35
C THR A 12 -19.61 52.87 15.78
N PRO A 13 -18.68 53.80 16.10
CA PRO A 13 -17.29 53.70 15.66
C PRO A 13 -16.60 52.46 16.21
N ALA A 14 -15.83 51.77 15.35
CA ALA A 14 -15.02 50.62 15.73
C ALA A 14 -13.87 51.03 16.68
N PRO A 15 -13.53 50.23 17.70
CA PRO A 15 -12.42 50.53 18.60
C PRO A 15 -11.07 50.41 17.89
N THR A 16 -10.22 51.42 18.08
CA THR A 16 -8.83 51.46 17.65
C THR A 16 -8.02 50.35 18.34
N PRO A 17 -7.27 49.50 17.62
CA PRO A 17 -6.42 48.49 18.25
C PRO A 17 -5.26 49.16 18.99
N THR A 18 -5.20 48.97 20.30
CA THR A 18 -4.04 49.31 21.14
C THR A 18 -2.90 48.33 20.85
N SER A 19 -1.74 48.85 20.49
CA SER A 19 -0.52 48.07 20.26
C SER A 19 -0.07 47.37 21.55
N THR A 20 -0.11 46.05 21.58
CA THR A 20 0.52 45.23 22.62
C THR A 20 2.05 45.38 22.53
N PRO A 21 2.76 45.69 23.62
CA PRO A 21 4.22 45.71 23.63
C PRO A 21 4.80 44.35 23.26
N ALA A 22 5.85 44.34 22.44
CA ALA A 22 6.57 43.13 22.06
C ALA A 22 7.15 42.42 23.30
N PRO A 23 7.09 41.09 23.39
CA PRO A 23 7.65 40.35 24.51
C PRO A 23 9.17 40.50 24.55
N THR A 24 9.69 40.79 25.74
CA THR A 24 11.12 40.80 26.06
C THR A 24 11.74 39.44 25.72
N PRO A 25 12.87 39.39 24.96
CA PRO A 25 13.56 38.14 24.67
C PRO A 25 13.99 37.43 25.95
N ALA A 26 13.71 36.13 26.05
CA ALA A 26 14.23 35.28 27.11
C ALA A 26 15.78 35.25 27.06
N PRO A 27 16.46 35.17 28.21
CA PRO A 27 17.92 35.15 28.26
C PRO A 27 18.48 33.94 27.49
N THR A 28 19.46 34.21 26.63
CA THR A 28 20.21 33.21 25.87
C THR A 28 20.84 32.18 26.82
N PRO A 29 20.54 30.88 26.67
CA PRO A 29 21.22 29.84 27.42
C PRO A 29 22.73 29.88 27.17
N ALA A 30 23.52 29.68 28.23
CA ALA A 30 24.96 29.54 28.13
C ALA A 30 25.33 28.42 27.14
N PRO A 31 26.41 28.58 26.35
CA PRO A 31 26.79 27.60 25.34
C PRO A 31 27.03 26.23 25.98
N THR A 32 26.28 25.24 25.51
CA THR A 32 26.53 23.83 25.82
C THR A 32 27.93 23.48 25.31
N PRO A 33 28.79 22.82 26.11
CA PRO A 33 30.10 22.36 25.64
C PRO A 33 29.94 21.57 24.34
N ALA A 34 30.79 21.88 23.35
CA ALA A 34 30.78 21.18 22.08
C ALA A 34 30.91 19.66 22.31
N PRO A 35 30.08 18.82 21.66
CA PRO A 35 30.25 17.38 21.75
C PRO A 35 31.66 17.00 21.27
N SER A 36 32.29 16.10 22.01
CA SER A 36 33.56 15.48 21.64
C SER A 36 33.49 15.03 20.17
N PRO A 37 34.51 15.28 19.34
CA PRO A 37 34.49 14.87 17.95
C PRO A 37 34.18 13.37 17.87
N ALA A 38 33.15 13.03 17.09
CA ALA A 38 32.91 11.64 16.73
C ALA A 38 34.20 11.06 16.13
N PRO A 39 34.57 9.81 16.43
CA PRO A 39 35.74 9.19 15.86
C PRO A 39 35.68 9.33 14.34
N THR A 40 36.74 9.91 13.77
CA THR A 40 36.95 10.03 12.33
C THR A 40 36.61 8.68 11.69
N PRO A 41 35.61 8.60 10.79
CA PRO A 41 35.37 7.39 10.02
C PRO A 41 36.68 6.99 9.37
N ALA A 42 37.07 5.72 9.54
CA ALA A 42 38.16 5.15 8.78
C ALA A 42 37.94 5.50 7.29
N PRO A 43 38.99 5.78 6.51
CA PRO A 43 38.85 6.12 5.10
C PRO A 43 37.95 5.08 4.44
N VAL A 44 36.79 5.53 3.95
CA VAL A 44 35.96 4.71 3.07
C VAL A 44 36.84 4.49 1.85
N THR A 45 37.41 3.29 1.77
CA THR A 45 38.05 2.81 0.57
C THR A 45 36.98 2.94 -0.50
N THR A 46 37.22 3.84 -1.45
CA THR A 46 36.44 3.95 -2.66
C THR A 46 36.42 2.57 -3.30
N VAL A 47 35.32 1.85 -3.12
CA VAL A 47 35.06 0.65 -3.90
C VAL A 47 35.05 1.12 -5.35
N PRO A 48 35.93 0.60 -6.22
CA PRO A 48 35.87 0.93 -7.63
C PRO A 48 34.45 0.62 -8.10
N ALA A 49 33.88 1.48 -8.94
CA ALA A 49 32.65 1.16 -9.64
C ALA A 49 32.86 -0.12 -10.44
N THR A 50 32.52 -1.26 -9.84
CA THR A 50 32.48 -2.54 -10.52
C THR A 50 31.30 -2.45 -11.45
N THR A 51 31.59 -2.37 -12.75
CA THR A 51 30.65 -2.71 -13.81
C THR A 51 29.89 -3.97 -13.37
N ALA A 52 28.57 -3.88 -13.28
CA ALA A 52 27.72 -5.01 -12.92
C ALA A 52 28.15 -6.24 -13.73
N PRO A 53 28.46 -7.38 -13.09
CA PRO A 53 28.83 -8.58 -13.83
C PRO A 53 27.68 -8.95 -14.77
N ALA A 54 28.03 -9.41 -15.98
CA ALA A 54 27.07 -10.08 -16.84
C ALA A 54 26.39 -11.21 -16.03
N PRO A 55 25.09 -11.51 -16.28
CA PRO A 55 24.38 -12.57 -15.56
C PRO A 55 25.23 -13.84 -15.55
N THR A 56 25.58 -14.32 -14.36
CA THR A 56 26.44 -15.48 -14.19
C THR A 56 25.73 -16.72 -14.72
N ALA A 57 26.49 -17.60 -15.39
CA ALA A 57 25.96 -18.74 -16.13
C ALA A 57 25.33 -19.86 -15.26
N SER A 58 25.28 -19.71 -13.93
CA SER A 58 24.58 -20.63 -13.05
C SER A 58 23.74 -19.84 -12.05
N PRO A 59 22.40 -19.90 -12.13
CA PRO A 59 21.53 -19.33 -11.10
C PRO A 59 21.90 -19.95 -9.75
N GLY A 60 22.06 -19.12 -8.71
CA GLY A 60 22.18 -19.65 -7.35
C GLY A 60 20.92 -20.44 -6.97
N THR A 61 21.05 -21.49 -6.18
CA THR A 61 19.90 -22.25 -5.66
C THR A 61 19.51 -21.72 -4.28
N CYS A 62 18.22 -21.43 -4.09
CA CYS A 62 17.68 -21.11 -2.78
C CYS A 62 16.89 -22.29 -2.23
N ASN A 63 17.38 -22.90 -1.16
CA ASN A 63 16.75 -24.07 -0.55
C ASN A 63 15.68 -23.72 0.50
N SER A 64 15.46 -22.42 0.74
CA SER A 64 14.43 -21.93 1.66
C SER A 64 13.15 -21.58 0.90
N PRO A 65 11.97 -21.78 1.50
CA PRO A 65 10.72 -21.32 0.92
C PRO A 65 10.75 -19.80 0.72
N ARG A 66 10.08 -19.32 -0.33
CA ARG A 66 9.91 -17.88 -0.56
C ARG A 66 9.02 -17.30 0.54
N VAL A 67 9.50 -16.28 1.24
CA VAL A 67 8.74 -15.58 2.28
C VAL A 67 8.78 -14.08 2.02
N ARG A 68 7.63 -13.51 1.63
CA ARG A 68 7.43 -12.06 1.55
C ARG A 68 7.14 -11.52 2.95
N LYS A 69 7.93 -10.54 3.39
CA LYS A 69 7.83 -9.89 4.70
C LYS A 69 7.53 -8.41 4.54
N ALA A 70 7.00 -7.78 5.58
CA ALA A 70 6.92 -6.33 5.63
C ALA A 70 8.32 -5.74 5.47
N TRP A 71 8.47 -4.60 4.80
CA TRP A 71 9.77 -3.91 4.70
C TRP A 71 10.43 -3.68 6.07
N SER A 72 9.65 -3.33 7.08
CA SER A 72 10.10 -3.11 8.46
C SER A 72 10.58 -4.39 9.16
N ALA A 73 10.20 -5.57 8.67
CA ALA A 73 10.59 -6.88 9.21
C ALA A 73 11.81 -7.48 8.49
N LEU A 74 12.27 -6.87 7.39
CA LEU A 74 13.53 -7.24 6.75
C LEU A 74 14.72 -6.83 7.62
N SER A 75 15.71 -7.71 7.71
CA SER A 75 17.05 -7.36 8.19
C SER A 75 17.75 -6.38 7.24
N ASP A 76 18.77 -5.69 7.74
CA ASP A 76 19.56 -4.78 6.91
C ASP A 76 20.20 -5.49 5.71
N THR A 77 20.66 -6.74 5.89
CA THR A 77 21.17 -7.57 4.80
C THR A 77 20.09 -7.84 3.76
N GLU A 78 18.88 -8.24 4.16
CA GLU A 78 17.78 -8.46 3.21
C GLU A 78 17.43 -7.18 2.43
N LYS A 79 17.38 -6.03 3.11
CA LYS A 79 17.13 -4.73 2.46
C LYS A 79 18.23 -4.36 1.47
N ILE A 80 19.50 -4.55 1.84
CA ILE A 80 20.64 -4.30 0.94
C ILE A 80 20.57 -5.22 -0.28
N THR A 81 20.35 -6.52 -0.07
CA THR A 81 20.24 -7.50 -1.16
C THR A 81 19.08 -7.16 -2.11
N TYR A 82 17.90 -6.80 -1.59
CA TYR A 82 16.78 -6.38 -2.42
C TYR A 82 17.09 -5.13 -3.25
N LYS A 83 17.67 -4.09 -2.63
CA LYS A 83 18.05 -2.86 -3.35
C LYS A 83 19.11 -3.10 -4.42
N ASN A 84 20.09 -3.95 -4.15
CA ASN A 84 21.10 -4.36 -5.13
C ASN A 84 20.49 -5.15 -6.29
N ALA A 85 19.52 -6.03 -6.02
CA ALA A 85 18.79 -6.74 -7.07
C ALA A 85 17.98 -5.78 -7.96
N ILE A 86 17.34 -4.76 -7.38
CA ILE A 86 16.63 -3.71 -8.14
C ILE A 86 17.61 -2.92 -9.01
N ALA A 87 18.75 -2.47 -8.47
CA ALA A 87 19.77 -1.76 -9.24
C ALA A 87 20.28 -2.62 -10.42
N SER A 88 20.56 -3.91 -10.17
CA SER A 88 20.98 -4.86 -11.21
C SER A 88 19.90 -5.08 -12.28
N ALA A 89 18.62 -5.10 -11.88
CA ALA A 89 17.51 -5.18 -12.82
C ALA A 89 17.44 -3.93 -13.71
N MET A 90 17.70 -2.74 -13.15
CA MET A 90 17.74 -1.49 -13.91
C MET A 90 18.93 -1.46 -14.88
N ASP A 91 20.13 -1.79 -14.42
CA ASP A 91 21.35 -1.82 -15.26
C ASP A 91 21.29 -2.89 -16.38
N SER A 92 20.64 -4.02 -16.10
CA SER A 92 20.45 -5.08 -17.10
C SER A 92 19.42 -4.70 -18.17
N GLY A 93 18.57 -3.69 -17.93
CA GLY A 93 17.42 -3.32 -18.77
C GLY A 93 16.17 -4.17 -18.51
N MET A 94 16.24 -5.16 -17.62
CA MET A 94 15.09 -6.00 -17.29
C MET A 94 14.02 -5.25 -16.50
N TYR A 95 14.40 -4.25 -15.72
CA TYR A 95 13.44 -3.40 -15.01
C TYR A 95 12.54 -2.62 -15.98
N GLU A 96 13.13 -1.99 -17.01
CA GLU A 96 12.36 -1.35 -18.08
C GLU A 96 11.51 -2.37 -18.84
N ARG A 97 12.00 -3.60 -19.02
CA ARG A 97 11.23 -4.65 -19.66
C ARG A 97 9.95 -4.97 -18.89
N PHE A 98 9.99 -5.06 -17.57
CA PHE A 98 8.79 -5.25 -16.73
C PHE A 98 7.89 -4.01 -16.72
N LEU A 99 8.46 -2.80 -16.67
CA LEU A 99 7.71 -1.55 -16.88
C LEU A 99 6.96 -1.56 -18.22
N SER A 100 7.55 -2.14 -19.27
CA SER A 100 6.94 -2.23 -20.58
C SER A 100 5.70 -3.13 -20.61
N MET A 101 5.64 -4.14 -19.73
CA MET A 101 4.48 -5.04 -19.66
C MET A 101 3.27 -4.35 -19.07
N HIS A 102 3.47 -3.54 -18.03
CA HIS A 102 2.39 -2.81 -17.38
C HIS A 102 1.86 -1.63 -18.22
N ARG A 103 2.73 -1.04 -19.06
CA ARG A 103 2.33 0.06 -19.95
C ARG A 103 1.73 -0.40 -21.26
N GLU A 104 1.90 -1.67 -21.64
CA GLU A 104 1.25 -2.21 -22.84
C GLU A 104 -0.26 -2.06 -22.67
N GLN A 105 -0.93 -1.52 -23.68
CA GLN A 105 -2.29 -1.01 -23.53
C GLN A 105 -3.28 -2.10 -23.12
N MET A 106 -3.22 -3.26 -23.77
CA MET A 106 -4.16 -4.34 -23.50
C MET A 106 -3.86 -5.05 -22.17
N ASP A 107 -2.59 -5.14 -21.77
CA ASP A 107 -2.18 -5.64 -20.47
C ASP A 107 -2.61 -4.68 -19.36
N ASN A 108 -2.45 -3.37 -19.55
CA ASN A 108 -2.92 -2.36 -18.61
C ASN A 108 -4.45 -2.42 -18.40
N MET A 109 -5.21 -2.64 -19.48
CA MET A 109 -6.66 -2.82 -19.42
C MET A 109 -7.09 -4.09 -18.70
N GLN A 110 -6.32 -5.18 -18.74
CA GLN A 110 -6.60 -6.35 -17.90
C GLN A 110 -6.16 -6.12 -16.46
N ALA A 111 -5.04 -5.42 -16.28
CA ALA A 111 -4.46 -5.17 -14.99
C ALA A 111 -5.34 -4.29 -14.10
N HIS A 112 -6.22 -3.44 -14.64
CA HIS A 112 -7.00 -2.46 -13.87
C HIS A 112 -8.48 -2.39 -14.25
N ASN A 113 -9.34 -2.11 -13.28
CA ASN A 113 -10.79 -1.97 -13.44
C ASN A 113 -11.45 -3.23 -14.01
N THR A 114 -10.93 -4.41 -13.66
CA THR A 114 -11.48 -5.69 -14.13
C THR A 114 -11.48 -6.74 -13.02
N CYS A 115 -12.27 -7.80 -13.24
CA CYS A 115 -12.31 -8.97 -12.37
C CYS A 115 -10.96 -9.68 -12.19
N VAL A 116 -9.96 -9.39 -13.04
CA VAL A 116 -8.66 -10.06 -13.02
C VAL A 116 -7.51 -9.22 -12.49
N PHE A 117 -7.78 -7.99 -12.02
CA PHE A 117 -6.82 -7.05 -11.42
C PHE A 117 -5.80 -7.75 -10.51
N ILE A 118 -6.26 -8.47 -9.48
CA ILE A 118 -5.36 -9.11 -8.49
C ILE A 118 -4.52 -10.23 -9.11
N TYR A 119 -5.13 -11.07 -9.95
CA TYR A 119 -4.47 -12.26 -10.49
C TYR A 119 -3.42 -11.92 -11.54
N TRP A 120 -3.70 -10.90 -12.37
CA TRP A 120 -2.73 -10.34 -13.32
C TRP A 120 -1.51 -9.80 -12.56
N HIS A 121 -1.75 -8.98 -11.54
CA HIS A 121 -0.68 -8.42 -10.70
C HIS A 121 0.09 -9.50 -9.92
N ARG A 122 -0.56 -10.56 -9.43
CA ARG A 122 0.11 -11.70 -8.79
C ARG A 122 1.10 -12.37 -9.74
N GLN A 123 0.67 -12.68 -10.97
CA GLN A 123 1.57 -13.29 -11.97
C GLN A 123 2.73 -12.33 -12.33
N PHE A 124 2.44 -11.03 -12.44
CA PHE A 124 3.44 -10.00 -12.71
C PHE A 124 4.51 -9.93 -11.60
N LEU A 125 4.09 -9.93 -10.33
CA LEU A 125 4.98 -9.95 -9.17
C LEU A 125 5.83 -11.23 -9.11
N VAL A 126 5.24 -12.40 -9.38
CA VAL A 126 5.97 -13.67 -9.42
C VAL A 126 7.03 -13.66 -10.52
N GLY A 127 6.68 -13.19 -11.72
CA GLY A 127 7.64 -13.02 -12.82
C GLY A 127 8.76 -12.05 -12.47
N PHE A 128 8.43 -10.91 -11.85
CA PHE A 128 9.43 -9.92 -11.45
C PHE A 128 10.38 -10.47 -10.39
N GLU A 129 9.85 -11.20 -9.40
CA GLU A 129 10.66 -11.87 -8.37
C GLU A 129 11.58 -12.94 -8.98
N ASN A 130 11.07 -13.73 -9.93
CA ASN A 130 11.88 -14.72 -10.65
C ASN A 130 13.01 -14.06 -11.44
N MET A 131 12.73 -12.91 -12.08
CA MET A 131 13.74 -12.11 -12.74
C MET A 131 14.81 -11.65 -11.76
N LEU A 132 14.45 -11.02 -10.63
CA LEU A 132 15.42 -10.58 -9.61
C LEU A 132 16.32 -11.71 -9.12
N ARG A 133 15.73 -12.87 -8.81
CA ARG A 133 16.44 -14.06 -8.31
C ARG A 133 17.42 -14.65 -9.33
N SER A 134 17.22 -14.38 -10.61
CA SER A 134 18.05 -14.90 -11.70
C SER A 134 19.28 -14.05 -12.03
N LEU A 135 19.33 -12.79 -11.57
CA LEU A 135 20.36 -11.82 -12.00
C LEU A 135 21.74 -12.11 -11.40
N ASP A 136 21.79 -12.60 -10.16
CA ASP A 136 23.03 -12.93 -9.45
C ASP A 136 22.77 -14.03 -8.40
N PRO A 137 23.71 -14.96 -8.14
CA PRO A 137 23.56 -16.01 -7.13
C PRO A 137 23.25 -15.48 -5.72
N SER A 138 23.74 -14.29 -5.36
CA SER A 138 23.41 -13.65 -4.08
C SER A 138 21.94 -13.22 -3.98
N TYR A 139 21.24 -13.09 -5.11
CA TYR A 139 19.82 -12.76 -5.16
C TYR A 139 18.93 -13.99 -5.22
N ALA A 140 19.49 -15.21 -5.27
CA ALA A 140 18.72 -16.44 -5.44
C ALA A 140 17.59 -16.61 -4.43
N CYS A 141 17.71 -16.03 -3.23
CA CYS A 141 16.68 -16.07 -2.18
C CYS A 141 15.85 -14.78 -2.03
N VAL A 142 16.05 -13.77 -2.88
CA VAL A 142 15.28 -12.51 -2.81
C VAL A 142 13.80 -12.80 -3.01
N THR A 143 12.99 -12.08 -2.24
CA THR A 143 11.54 -12.00 -2.39
C THR A 143 11.12 -10.53 -2.34
N ILE A 144 9.96 -10.22 -2.91
CA ILE A 144 9.43 -8.86 -2.91
C ILE A 144 8.85 -8.55 -1.51
N PRO A 145 9.41 -7.60 -0.74
CA PRO A 145 8.81 -7.18 0.52
C PRO A 145 7.50 -6.45 0.28
N TYR A 146 6.58 -6.48 1.24
CA TYR A 146 5.35 -5.70 1.14
C TYR A 146 5.42 -4.39 1.94
N PHE A 147 4.74 -3.36 1.43
CA PHE A 147 4.58 -2.08 2.12
C PHE A 147 3.41 -2.18 3.10
N ASP A 148 3.70 -2.47 4.36
CA ASP A 148 2.70 -2.60 5.44
C ASP A 148 2.15 -1.25 5.92
N TYR A 149 1.47 -0.54 5.02
CA TYR A 149 0.83 0.72 5.35
C TYR A 149 -0.31 0.56 6.38
N VAL A 150 -0.82 -0.66 6.64
CA VAL A 150 -1.85 -0.89 7.67
C VAL A 150 -1.25 -0.75 9.07
N ASN A 151 -0.13 -1.41 9.34
CA ASN A 151 0.56 -1.26 10.61
C ASN A 151 1.22 0.12 10.73
N ASP A 152 1.80 0.66 9.66
CA ASP A 152 2.38 2.02 9.69
C ASP A 152 1.32 3.12 9.92
N ASN A 153 0.11 2.95 9.37
CA ASN A 153 -1.00 3.88 9.60
C ASN A 153 -1.39 3.97 11.08
N THR A 154 -1.15 2.93 11.89
CA THR A 154 -1.43 3.03 13.33
C THR A 154 -0.51 4.01 14.06
N LYS A 155 0.69 4.30 13.54
CA LYS A 155 1.56 5.37 14.06
C LYS A 155 0.95 6.75 13.83
N TYR A 156 0.33 6.92 12.65
CA TYR A 156 -0.35 8.15 12.23
C TYR A 156 -1.62 8.37 13.05
N MET A 157 -2.44 7.32 13.18
CA MET A 157 -3.60 7.28 14.07
C MET A 157 -3.26 7.58 15.53
N ALA A 158 -2.11 7.09 16.02
CA ALA A 158 -1.66 7.34 17.39
C ALA A 158 -0.96 8.71 17.58
N GLY A 159 -0.87 9.54 16.54
CA GLY A 159 -0.19 10.84 16.59
C GLY A 159 1.33 10.77 16.82
N THR A 160 1.94 9.60 16.60
CA THR A 160 3.40 9.39 16.78
C THR A 160 4.21 9.75 15.54
N CYS A 161 3.53 10.01 14.43
CA CYS A 161 4.07 10.52 13.17
C CYS A 161 2.96 11.33 12.47
N SER A 162 3.31 12.08 11.43
CA SER A 162 2.35 12.93 10.70
C SER A 162 2.28 12.60 9.21
N THR A 163 3.42 12.61 8.54
CA THR A 163 3.53 12.39 7.10
C THR A 163 4.02 10.98 6.79
N ILE A 164 3.77 10.49 5.57
CA ILE A 164 4.11 9.10 5.20
C ILE A 164 5.59 8.76 5.44
N ASN A 165 6.51 9.73 5.28
CA ASN A 165 7.93 9.50 5.52
C ASN A 165 8.30 9.41 7.00
N THR A 166 7.53 10.03 7.91
CA THR A 166 7.76 9.88 9.36
C THR A 166 7.07 8.63 9.90
N CYS A 167 6.06 8.14 9.21
CA CYS A 167 5.31 6.95 9.61
C CYS A 167 5.90 5.65 9.06
N SER A 168 6.40 5.65 7.82
CA SER A 168 6.90 4.45 7.16
C SER A 168 8.35 4.61 6.72
N SER A 169 9.19 3.64 7.07
CA SER A 169 10.61 3.72 6.76
C SER A 169 10.92 3.34 5.30
N ILE A 170 10.07 2.55 4.63
CA ILE A 170 10.29 2.11 3.25
C ILE A 170 10.51 3.27 2.28
N VAL A 171 9.75 4.37 2.44
CA VAL A 171 9.86 5.54 1.56
C VAL A 171 11.16 6.34 1.77
N ASN A 172 11.89 6.08 2.86
CA ASN A 172 13.21 6.67 3.14
C ASN A 172 14.38 5.73 2.82
N GLU A 173 14.11 4.43 2.63
CA GLU A 173 15.14 3.42 2.50
C GLU A 173 15.21 2.80 1.10
N LEU A 174 14.08 2.77 0.36
CA LEU A 174 13.99 2.39 -1.04
C LEU A 174 13.92 3.67 -1.89
N GLY A 175 15.08 4.32 -2.02
CA GLY A 175 15.21 5.72 -2.45
C GLY A 175 15.18 6.67 -1.24
N SER A 176 14.70 7.90 -1.44
CA SER A 176 14.64 8.94 -0.43
C SER A 176 13.31 9.69 -0.45
N ALA A 177 12.82 9.99 0.75
CA ALA A 177 11.62 10.79 0.94
C ALA A 177 11.85 12.30 0.84
N SER A 178 13.10 12.76 0.85
CA SER A 178 13.44 14.19 0.90
C SER A 178 14.49 14.61 -0.12
N LEU A 179 15.36 13.70 -0.56
CA LEU A 179 16.40 13.97 -1.55
C LEU A 179 15.87 13.83 -2.98
N GLY A 180 16.61 14.43 -3.92
CA GLY A 180 16.24 14.54 -5.33
C GLY A 180 16.19 15.99 -5.78
N GLN A 181 16.02 16.20 -7.09
CA GLN A 181 16.00 17.52 -7.71
C GLN A 181 14.67 17.72 -8.42
N LYS A 182 14.12 18.94 -8.38
CA LYS A 182 12.97 19.29 -9.22
C LYS A 182 13.42 19.27 -10.67
N LYS A 183 12.87 18.36 -11.47
CA LYS A 183 13.29 18.14 -12.85
C LYS A 183 12.09 17.74 -13.69
N SER A 184 12.01 18.27 -14.91
CA SER A 184 11.05 17.80 -15.90
C SER A 184 11.60 16.55 -16.57
N VAL A 185 10.92 15.42 -16.41
CA VAL A 185 11.28 14.16 -17.07
C VAL A 185 10.08 13.61 -17.81
N THR A 186 10.34 12.81 -18.84
CA THR A 186 9.30 12.10 -19.59
C THR A 186 9.56 10.61 -19.54
N ILE A 187 8.59 9.83 -19.08
CA ILE A 187 8.67 8.36 -19.07
C ILE A 187 7.59 7.85 -20.02
N ASN A 188 8.01 7.25 -21.15
CA ASN A 188 7.11 6.69 -22.16
C ASN A 188 5.98 7.64 -22.62
N GLY A 189 6.32 8.92 -22.83
CA GLY A 189 5.37 9.95 -23.27
C GLY A 189 4.65 10.70 -22.15
N TYR A 190 4.73 10.23 -20.89
CA TYR A 190 4.14 10.91 -19.74
C TYR A 190 5.15 11.87 -19.09
N GLY A 191 4.79 13.15 -19.05
CA GLY A 191 5.61 14.21 -18.46
C GLY A 191 5.41 14.35 -16.96
N PHE A 192 6.50 14.48 -16.21
CA PHE A 192 6.51 14.72 -14.77
C PHE A 192 7.37 15.95 -14.48
N SER A 193 6.83 16.89 -13.71
CA SER A 193 7.57 18.07 -13.24
C SER A 193 7.60 18.14 -11.71
N SER A 194 8.05 17.06 -11.10
CA SER A 194 8.12 16.87 -9.64
C SER A 194 9.56 16.61 -9.16
N ARG A 195 9.72 16.15 -7.91
CA ARG A 195 11.00 15.69 -7.37
C ARG A 195 11.43 14.42 -8.11
N CYS A 196 12.58 14.47 -8.75
CA CYS A 196 13.25 13.31 -9.32
C CYS A 196 14.33 12.83 -8.35
N ASP A 197 14.07 11.68 -7.74
CA ASP A 197 14.93 11.06 -6.73
C ASP A 197 15.99 10.19 -7.41
N ASN A 198 17.26 10.51 -7.16
CA ASN A 198 18.43 9.82 -7.69
C ASN A 198 19.24 9.15 -6.57
N THR A 199 18.60 8.80 -5.45
CA THR A 199 19.26 8.02 -4.40
C THR A 199 19.17 6.53 -4.70
N PHE A 200 20.12 5.75 -4.19
CA PHE A 200 20.18 4.32 -4.47
C PHE A 200 18.92 3.57 -4.01
N PRO A 201 18.31 2.68 -4.84
CA PRO A 201 18.77 2.22 -6.16
C PRO A 201 18.25 3.04 -7.37
N LEU A 202 17.50 4.12 -7.16
CA LEU A 202 16.79 4.86 -8.20
C LEU A 202 17.72 5.60 -9.18
N ASN A 203 18.98 5.84 -8.79
CA ASN A 203 20.01 6.37 -9.70
C ASN A 203 20.34 5.45 -10.88
N HIS A 204 19.97 4.17 -10.82
CA HIS A 204 20.16 3.21 -11.90
C HIS A 204 18.99 3.23 -12.92
N PHE A 205 17.89 3.90 -12.59
CA PHE A 205 16.71 3.90 -13.45
C PHE A 205 16.97 4.60 -14.79
N ASN A 206 16.71 3.89 -15.88
CA ASN A 206 16.66 4.43 -17.22
C ASN A 206 15.25 4.20 -17.77
N GLN A 207 14.61 5.28 -18.22
CA GLN A 207 13.27 5.24 -18.77
C GLN A 207 13.22 4.63 -20.18
N ASN A 208 14.35 4.55 -20.86
CA ASN A 208 14.45 4.04 -22.22
C ASN A 208 14.80 2.55 -22.22
N GLN A 209 14.36 1.85 -23.26
CA GLN A 209 14.78 0.46 -23.47
C GLN A 209 16.30 0.38 -23.59
N LYS A 210 16.89 -0.70 -23.08
CA LYS A 210 18.33 -0.92 -23.19
C LYS A 210 18.76 -0.93 -24.66
N GLY A 211 19.75 -0.10 -24.98
CA GLY A 211 20.26 0.09 -26.34
C GLY A 211 19.56 1.20 -27.14
N ALA A 212 18.49 1.81 -26.60
CA ALA A 212 17.87 2.97 -27.23
C ALA A 212 18.77 4.22 -27.13
N THR A 213 18.76 5.04 -28.18
CA THR A 213 19.45 6.33 -28.22
C THR A 213 18.60 7.39 -27.52
N GLY A 214 19.04 7.92 -26.39
CA GLY A 214 18.33 8.97 -25.66
C GLY A 214 19.00 9.34 -24.34
N THR A 215 18.68 10.50 -23.81
CA THR A 215 19.19 10.95 -22.51
C THR A 215 18.56 10.13 -21.39
N SER A 216 19.36 9.37 -20.64
CA SER A 216 18.90 8.73 -19.40
C SER A 216 18.75 9.77 -18.30
N TYR A 217 17.64 9.76 -17.57
CA TYR A 217 17.44 10.69 -16.47
C TYR A 217 18.15 10.27 -15.18
N ASN A 218 18.41 8.96 -14.98
CA ASN A 218 19.06 8.37 -13.81
C ASN A 218 18.41 8.81 -12.48
N CYS A 219 17.08 8.91 -12.48
CA CYS A 219 16.26 9.27 -11.34
C CYS A 219 14.81 8.89 -11.58
N VAL A 220 14.03 8.70 -10.52
CA VAL A 220 12.59 8.40 -10.59
C VAL A 220 11.78 9.58 -10.07
N PRO A 221 10.74 10.05 -10.78
CA PRO A 221 9.79 11.04 -10.27
C PRO A 221 8.96 10.47 -9.13
N ARG A 222 8.98 11.14 -7.97
CA ARG A 222 8.23 10.73 -6.78
C ARG A 222 7.39 11.88 -6.23
N GLY A 223 6.37 11.53 -5.45
CA GLY A 223 5.59 12.49 -4.68
C GLY A 223 6.38 13.12 -3.53
N MET A 224 5.80 14.17 -2.95
CA MET A 224 6.41 14.92 -1.84
C MET A 224 6.09 14.24 -0.50
N TYR A 225 6.78 13.13 -0.22
CA TYR A 225 6.52 12.29 0.95
C TYR A 225 6.64 13.00 2.31
N THR A 226 7.40 14.09 2.37
CA THR A 226 7.54 14.96 3.56
C THR A 226 6.32 15.85 3.82
N SER A 227 5.33 15.85 2.91
CA SER A 227 4.08 16.60 3.04
C SER A 227 2.85 15.79 2.61
N SER A 228 3.03 14.52 2.26
CA SER A 228 1.93 13.58 1.99
C SER A 228 1.51 12.88 3.28
N TYR A 229 0.21 12.66 3.45
CA TYR A 229 -0.40 12.04 4.62
C TYR A 229 -0.96 10.67 4.26
N PHE A 230 -1.11 9.77 5.24
CA PHE A 230 -1.77 8.49 4.97
C PHE A 230 -3.27 8.71 4.69
N PRO A 231 -3.82 8.12 3.63
CA PRO A 231 -5.25 8.18 3.36
C PRO A 231 -6.02 7.26 4.33
N SER A 232 -7.26 7.60 4.67
CA SER A 232 -8.09 6.74 5.53
C SER A 232 -8.39 5.38 4.91
N ALA A 233 -8.37 5.29 3.57
CA ALA A 233 -8.58 4.07 2.79
C ALA A 233 -7.62 2.92 3.14
N VAL A 234 -6.43 3.23 3.67
CA VAL A 234 -5.39 2.23 3.96
C VAL A 234 -5.35 1.81 5.43
N GLY A 235 -6.16 2.46 6.27
CA GLY A 235 -6.32 2.09 7.66
C GLY A 235 -7.01 0.74 7.81
N PHE A 236 -6.75 0.07 8.93
CA PHE A 236 -7.26 -1.28 9.19
C PHE A 236 -8.79 -1.42 9.02
N THR A 237 -9.59 -0.45 9.46
CA THR A 237 -11.05 -0.51 9.29
C THR A 237 -11.46 -0.51 7.81
N GLY A 238 -10.81 0.31 6.98
CA GLY A 238 -11.05 0.35 5.54
C GLY A 238 -10.69 -0.97 4.88
N ILE A 239 -9.48 -1.46 5.17
CA ILE A 239 -8.98 -2.76 4.67
C ILE A 239 -9.88 -3.92 5.07
N LYS A 240 -10.26 -4.02 6.34
CA LYS A 240 -11.14 -5.07 6.82
C LYS A 240 -12.49 -5.02 6.09
N ASN A 241 -13.04 -3.83 5.86
CA ASN A 241 -14.30 -3.67 5.14
C ASN A 241 -14.18 -4.11 3.68
N ALA A 242 -13.10 -3.74 2.99
CA ALA A 242 -12.86 -4.14 1.59
C ALA A 242 -12.67 -5.65 1.41
N ILE A 243 -12.12 -6.36 2.41
CA ILE A 243 -11.78 -7.78 2.27
C ILE A 243 -12.91 -8.71 2.78
N ILE A 244 -13.58 -8.32 3.86
CA ILE A 244 -14.55 -9.19 4.54
C ILE A 244 -16.00 -8.76 4.27
N GLY A 245 -16.23 -7.51 3.87
CA GLY A 245 -17.57 -6.92 3.79
C GLY A 245 -18.47 -7.48 2.69
N ASP A 246 -17.90 -8.06 1.64
CA ASP A 246 -18.64 -8.32 0.39
C ASP A 246 -18.93 -9.81 0.14
N SER A 247 -19.82 -10.08 -0.81
CA SER A 247 -20.36 -11.40 -1.14
C SER A 247 -19.44 -12.27 -2.00
N ASP A 248 -18.74 -11.66 -2.95
CA ASP A 248 -18.02 -12.31 -4.04
C ASP A 248 -16.64 -11.68 -4.26
N VAL A 249 -15.79 -12.37 -5.05
CA VAL A 249 -14.41 -11.94 -5.28
C VAL A 249 -14.33 -10.74 -6.21
N SER A 250 -15.30 -10.54 -7.11
CA SER A 250 -15.32 -9.37 -8.00
C SER A 250 -15.48 -8.09 -7.21
N THR A 251 -16.42 -8.06 -6.27
CA THR A 251 -16.66 -6.89 -5.41
C THR A 251 -15.45 -6.64 -4.49
N VAL A 252 -14.84 -7.69 -3.93
CA VAL A 252 -13.62 -7.56 -3.13
C VAL A 252 -12.45 -7.02 -3.95
N ASN A 253 -12.27 -7.48 -5.20
CA ASN A 253 -11.23 -6.97 -6.09
C ASN A 253 -11.42 -5.48 -6.35
N ASN A 254 -12.64 -5.05 -6.69
CA ASN A 254 -12.96 -3.64 -6.89
C ASN A 254 -12.74 -2.83 -5.61
N ALA A 255 -13.18 -3.32 -4.45
CA ALA A 255 -13.00 -2.62 -3.18
C ALA A 255 -11.53 -2.44 -2.79
N ILE A 256 -10.67 -3.42 -3.09
CA ILE A 256 -9.22 -3.34 -2.90
C ILE A 256 -8.58 -2.37 -3.92
N GLU A 257 -9.00 -2.42 -5.18
CA GLU A 257 -8.49 -1.53 -6.24
C GLU A 257 -8.86 -0.06 -5.97
N ASP A 258 -10.14 0.22 -5.71
CA ASP A 258 -10.67 1.57 -5.53
C ASP A 258 -10.20 2.26 -4.26
N ASN A 259 -9.92 1.48 -3.21
CA ASN A 259 -9.54 2.04 -1.91
C ASN A 259 -8.02 1.96 -1.69
N PRO A 260 -7.45 0.93 -1.04
CA PRO A 260 -6.06 1.00 -0.64
C PRO A 260 -5.06 1.04 -1.81
N HIS A 261 -5.42 0.52 -2.98
CA HIS A 261 -4.57 0.59 -4.17
C HIS A 261 -4.54 2.00 -4.77
N ASN A 262 -5.67 2.51 -5.27
CA ASN A 262 -5.74 3.82 -5.93
C ASN A 262 -5.30 4.96 -5.02
N TYR A 263 -5.72 4.96 -3.75
CA TYR A 263 -5.32 6.00 -2.80
C TYR A 263 -3.84 5.99 -2.46
N MET A 264 -3.17 4.83 -2.45
CA MET A 264 -1.73 4.81 -2.23
C MET A 264 -0.95 5.21 -3.47
N HIS A 265 -1.39 4.86 -4.67
CA HIS A 265 -0.82 5.41 -5.91
C HIS A 265 -0.88 6.94 -5.93
N ASP A 266 -2.04 7.51 -5.60
CA ASP A 266 -2.24 8.96 -5.49
C ASP A 266 -1.33 9.58 -4.41
N THR A 267 -1.35 9.00 -3.20
CA THR A 267 -0.54 9.48 -2.06
C THR A 267 0.96 9.47 -2.38
N LEU A 268 1.42 8.47 -3.13
CA LEU A 268 2.81 8.32 -3.53
C LEU A 268 3.19 9.24 -4.70
N GLY A 269 2.24 9.70 -5.52
CA GLY A 269 2.47 10.73 -6.53
C GLY A 269 3.60 10.41 -7.53
N GLY A 270 4.03 11.41 -8.30
CA GLY A 270 5.09 11.21 -9.29
C GLY A 270 4.73 10.10 -10.28
N ALA A 271 5.66 9.18 -10.54
CA ALA A 271 5.39 8.03 -11.40
C ALA A 271 4.26 7.14 -10.84
N MET A 272 4.17 6.97 -9.51
CA MET A 272 3.14 6.14 -8.87
C MET A 272 1.71 6.63 -9.14
N ALA A 273 1.50 7.91 -9.44
CA ALA A 273 0.16 8.42 -9.77
C ALA A 273 -0.25 8.18 -11.24
N ASN A 274 0.59 7.53 -12.05
CA ASN A 274 0.28 7.23 -13.45
C ASN A 274 0.03 5.73 -13.64
N THR A 275 -1.16 5.35 -14.09
CA THR A 275 -1.59 3.95 -14.23
C THR A 275 -0.74 3.13 -15.22
N PHE A 276 0.00 3.73 -16.14
CA PHE A 276 0.82 3.00 -17.09
C PHE A 276 2.26 2.83 -16.60
N VAL A 277 2.83 3.92 -16.06
CA VAL A 277 4.27 3.97 -15.72
C VAL A 277 4.57 3.94 -14.23
N SER A 278 3.59 3.67 -13.37
CA SER A 278 3.80 3.47 -11.93
C SER A 278 4.91 2.47 -11.57
N PRO A 279 5.15 1.37 -12.33
CA PRO A 279 6.29 0.48 -12.03
C PRO A 279 7.66 1.12 -12.23
N ALA A 280 7.77 2.35 -12.74
CA ALA A 280 9.04 3.07 -12.80
C ALA A 280 9.62 3.31 -11.39
N ASP A 281 8.77 3.43 -10.37
CA ASP A 281 9.19 3.51 -8.97
C ASP A 281 9.25 2.10 -8.34
N PRO A 282 10.40 1.67 -7.80
CA PRO A 282 10.53 0.35 -7.15
C PRO A 282 9.54 0.11 -6.00
N ILE A 283 8.98 1.16 -5.41
CA ILE A 283 7.95 1.02 -4.37
C ILE A 283 6.65 0.41 -4.92
N PHE A 284 6.41 0.46 -6.23
CA PHE A 284 5.29 -0.19 -6.91
C PHE A 284 5.19 -1.67 -6.53
N TYR A 285 6.30 -2.39 -6.60
CA TYR A 285 6.33 -3.83 -6.33
C TYR A 285 6.01 -4.13 -4.86
N SER A 286 6.47 -3.29 -3.93
CA SER A 286 6.14 -3.43 -2.51
C SER A 286 4.69 -3.05 -2.19
N HIS A 287 4.17 -2.03 -2.87
CA HIS A 287 2.76 -1.65 -2.79
C HIS A 287 1.85 -2.78 -3.31
N HIS A 288 2.14 -3.33 -4.49
CA HIS A 288 1.38 -4.44 -5.06
C HIS A 288 1.58 -5.76 -4.33
N SER A 289 2.74 -5.98 -3.69
CA SER A 289 2.93 -7.10 -2.76
C SER A 289 2.03 -6.97 -1.53
N MET A 290 1.70 -5.76 -1.09
CA MET A 290 0.69 -5.54 -0.04
C MET A 290 -0.72 -5.82 -0.55
N ILE A 291 -1.09 -5.36 -1.75
CA ILE A 291 -2.37 -5.68 -2.40
C ILE A 291 -2.56 -7.21 -2.53
N ASP A 292 -1.52 -7.90 -2.97
CA ASP A 292 -1.51 -9.36 -3.06
C ASP A 292 -1.65 -10.05 -1.68
N ALA A 293 -1.04 -9.47 -0.65
CA ALA A 293 -1.17 -9.95 0.72
C ALA A 293 -2.61 -9.83 1.26
N LEU A 294 -3.33 -8.77 0.87
CA LEU A 294 -4.76 -8.61 1.20
C LEU A 294 -5.60 -9.72 0.56
N ASN A 295 -5.31 -10.09 -0.69
CA ASN A 295 -5.96 -11.23 -1.35
C ASN A 295 -5.61 -12.56 -0.67
N ALA A 296 -4.38 -12.76 -0.20
CA ALA A 296 -4.01 -13.95 0.56
C ALA A 296 -4.84 -14.08 1.86
N ILE A 297 -5.14 -12.95 2.52
CA ILE A 297 -6.04 -12.90 3.68
C ILE A 297 -7.49 -13.22 3.27
N TYR A 298 -7.98 -12.62 2.19
CA TYR A 298 -9.30 -12.95 1.62
C TYR A 298 -9.45 -14.45 1.37
N TYR A 299 -8.50 -15.04 0.64
CA TYR A 299 -8.51 -16.45 0.28
C TYR A 299 -8.55 -17.33 1.52
N LYS A 300 -7.69 -17.08 2.52
CA LYS A 300 -7.72 -17.84 3.79
C LYS A 300 -9.06 -17.72 4.51
N CYS A 301 -9.68 -16.55 4.49
CA CYS A 301 -10.88 -16.27 5.26
C CYS A 301 -12.16 -16.75 4.60
N ARG A 302 -12.23 -16.73 3.27
CA ARG A 302 -13.48 -16.91 2.52
C ARG A 302 -13.46 -18.12 1.59
N VAL A 303 -12.31 -18.45 1.01
CA VAL A 303 -12.19 -19.47 -0.04
C VAL A 303 -11.65 -20.79 0.49
N ALA A 304 -10.50 -20.76 1.17
CA ALA A 304 -9.85 -21.96 1.70
C ALA A 304 -10.76 -22.83 2.62
N PRO A 305 -11.59 -22.26 3.52
CA PRO A 305 -12.48 -23.05 4.37
C PRO A 305 -13.56 -23.83 3.60
N GLN A 306 -13.85 -23.44 2.35
CA GLN A 306 -14.84 -24.13 1.52
C GLN A 306 -14.30 -25.44 0.93
N GLY A 307 -12.97 -25.63 0.91
CA GLY A 307 -12.36 -26.87 0.40
C GLY A 307 -12.60 -27.13 -1.09
N PHE A 308 -12.72 -26.07 -1.91
CA PHE A 308 -13.02 -26.20 -3.33
C PHE A 308 -11.96 -27.01 -4.10
N ASN A 309 -12.43 -27.96 -4.91
CA ASN A 309 -11.62 -28.55 -5.99
C ASN A 309 -11.50 -27.58 -7.17
N ASP A 310 -10.68 -27.93 -8.17
CA ASP A 310 -10.43 -27.07 -9.34
C ASP A 310 -11.71 -26.68 -10.11
N ALA A 311 -12.64 -27.62 -10.33
CA ALA A 311 -13.89 -27.33 -11.02
C ALA A 311 -14.78 -26.34 -10.23
N GLN A 312 -14.78 -26.45 -8.90
CA GLN A 312 -15.49 -25.52 -8.03
C GLN A 312 -14.81 -24.15 -7.98
N LYS A 313 -13.47 -24.09 -7.99
CA LYS A 313 -12.72 -22.82 -8.05
C LYS A 313 -13.01 -22.02 -9.32
N GLN A 314 -13.29 -22.71 -10.43
CA GLN A 314 -13.59 -22.08 -11.72
C GLN A 314 -14.98 -21.45 -11.79
N THR A 315 -15.92 -21.90 -10.95
CA THR A 315 -17.36 -21.56 -11.08
C THR A 315 -17.94 -20.87 -9.85
N ASN A 316 -17.27 -20.95 -8.69
CA ASN A 316 -17.74 -20.33 -7.46
C ASN A 316 -17.31 -18.86 -7.37
N VAL A 317 -18.29 -17.97 -7.12
CA VAL A 317 -18.11 -16.51 -7.02
C VAL A 317 -17.15 -16.05 -5.92
N LEU A 318 -16.87 -16.89 -4.91
CA LEU A 318 -15.84 -16.58 -3.91
C LEU A 318 -14.42 -16.80 -4.45
N SER A 319 -14.26 -17.65 -5.46
CA SER A 319 -12.96 -18.03 -6.00
C SER A 319 -12.65 -17.27 -7.28
N PHE A 320 -13.59 -17.24 -8.21
CA PHE A 320 -13.47 -16.54 -9.48
C PHE A 320 -14.84 -16.13 -10.02
N GLU A 321 -14.93 -14.91 -10.51
CA GLU A 321 -16.09 -14.40 -11.23
C GLU A 321 -15.61 -13.72 -12.52
N GLY A 322 -16.15 -14.16 -13.66
CA GLY A 322 -15.73 -13.68 -14.97
C GLY A 322 -16.28 -12.29 -15.28
N CYS A 323 -15.59 -11.58 -16.18
CA CYS A 323 -16.00 -10.27 -16.66
C CYS A 323 -15.71 -10.14 -18.16
N THR A 324 -15.98 -8.98 -18.75
CA THR A 324 -15.64 -8.68 -20.15
C THR A 324 -14.54 -7.65 -20.17
N VAL A 325 -13.46 -7.94 -20.91
CA VAL A 325 -12.36 -6.99 -21.13
C VAL A 325 -12.22 -6.76 -22.64
N ASN A 326 -12.34 -5.50 -23.06
CA ASN A 326 -12.31 -5.09 -24.46
C ASN A 326 -13.25 -5.92 -25.36
N GLY A 327 -14.50 -6.12 -24.91
CA GLY A 327 -15.51 -6.91 -25.62
C GLY A 327 -15.30 -8.43 -25.61
N SER A 328 -14.22 -8.94 -25.00
CA SER A 328 -13.93 -10.37 -24.91
C SER A 328 -14.25 -10.90 -23.51
N PRO A 329 -14.95 -12.05 -23.40
CA PRO A 329 -15.22 -12.66 -22.10
C PRO A 329 -13.93 -13.21 -21.49
N ILE A 330 -13.73 -12.93 -20.21
CA ILE A 330 -12.67 -13.50 -19.38
C ILE A 330 -13.30 -14.55 -18.46
N THR A 331 -12.85 -15.79 -18.62
CA THR A 331 -13.27 -16.94 -17.82
C THR A 331 -12.14 -17.40 -16.90
N ALA A 332 -12.46 -18.29 -15.97
CA ALA A 332 -11.52 -18.85 -15.01
C ALA A 332 -10.28 -19.49 -15.66
N THR A 333 -10.45 -20.09 -16.85
CA THR A 333 -9.44 -20.80 -17.64
C THR A 333 -8.86 -19.96 -18.77
N THR A 334 -9.29 -18.70 -18.91
CA THR A 334 -8.68 -17.78 -19.87
C THR A 334 -7.21 -17.58 -19.51
N SER A 335 -6.34 -17.63 -20.51
CA SER A 335 -4.93 -17.38 -20.33
C SER A 335 -4.68 -15.92 -19.97
N ILE A 336 -3.83 -15.68 -18.97
CA ILE A 336 -3.48 -14.31 -18.57
C ILE A 336 -2.71 -13.63 -19.70
N ALA A 337 -3.22 -12.52 -20.21
CA ALA A 337 -2.47 -11.71 -21.17
C ALA A 337 -1.33 -11.03 -20.42
N MET A 338 -0.10 -11.27 -20.87
CA MET A 338 1.07 -10.57 -20.37
C MET A 338 2.08 -10.49 -21.51
N ARG A 339 2.28 -9.28 -22.04
CA ARG A 339 3.17 -9.02 -23.15
C ARG A 339 4.20 -8.00 -22.74
N ALA A 340 5.34 -8.02 -23.42
CA ALA A 340 6.37 -7.01 -23.28
C ALA A 340 6.58 -6.30 -24.60
N ILE A 341 7.05 -5.05 -24.53
CA ILE A 341 7.43 -4.27 -25.70
C ILE A 341 8.93 -4.45 -25.93
N ILE A 342 9.33 -4.91 -27.12
CA ILE A 342 10.71 -5.25 -27.46
C ILE A 342 11.02 -4.67 -28.82
N ASN A 343 11.89 -3.66 -28.85
CA ASN A 343 12.26 -2.97 -30.09
C ASN A 343 11.00 -2.52 -30.86
N GLY A 344 9.99 -2.03 -30.13
CA GLY A 344 8.69 -1.61 -30.68
C GLY A 344 7.66 -2.71 -30.93
N ASN A 345 8.02 -3.99 -30.82
CA ASN A 345 7.09 -5.10 -31.03
C ASN A 345 6.46 -5.57 -29.71
N VAL A 346 5.16 -5.85 -29.74
CA VAL A 346 4.44 -6.43 -28.61
C VAL A 346 4.51 -7.96 -28.73
N VAL A 347 5.06 -8.64 -27.72
CA VAL A 347 5.22 -10.10 -27.71
C VAL A 347 4.81 -10.71 -26.38
N ASP A 348 4.23 -11.91 -26.40
CA ASP A 348 3.87 -12.63 -25.17
C ASP A 348 5.14 -13.02 -24.39
N VAL A 349 5.15 -12.72 -23.10
CA VAL A 349 6.32 -12.89 -22.22
C VAL A 349 6.78 -14.34 -22.08
N ARG A 350 5.90 -15.32 -22.37
CA ARG A 350 6.17 -16.76 -22.28
C ARG A 350 6.74 -17.32 -23.58
N SER A 351 6.61 -16.59 -24.68
CA SER A 351 7.21 -16.93 -25.98
C SER A 351 8.56 -16.26 -26.21
N GLU A 352 8.77 -15.09 -25.58
CA GLU A 352 9.96 -14.28 -25.78
C GLU A 352 11.18 -14.83 -25.04
N SER A 353 12.31 -14.98 -25.75
CA SER A 353 13.57 -15.49 -25.22
C SER A 353 14.07 -14.80 -23.94
N SER A 354 13.95 -13.48 -23.90
CA SER A 354 14.44 -12.63 -22.80
C SER A 354 13.55 -12.64 -21.55
N THR A 355 12.32 -13.17 -21.62
CA THR A 355 11.37 -13.15 -20.50
C THR A 355 10.79 -14.51 -20.15
N LYS A 356 10.78 -15.48 -21.09
CA LYS A 356 10.10 -16.78 -20.93
C LYS A 356 10.52 -17.53 -19.67
N ASN A 357 11.80 -17.45 -19.30
CA ASN A 357 12.33 -18.16 -18.14
C ASN A 357 11.74 -17.64 -16.82
N PHE A 358 11.32 -16.37 -16.77
CA PHE A 358 10.73 -15.78 -15.57
C PHE A 358 9.29 -16.24 -15.32
N PHE A 359 8.61 -16.71 -16.37
CA PHE A 359 7.22 -17.18 -16.32
C PHE A 359 7.09 -18.70 -16.48
N THR A 360 8.21 -19.40 -16.65
CA THR A 360 8.21 -20.86 -16.75
C THR A 360 7.71 -21.48 -15.44
N GLY A 361 6.72 -22.37 -15.54
CA GLY A 361 6.09 -23.02 -14.39
C GLY A 361 5.17 -22.12 -13.55
N VAL A 362 5.00 -20.84 -13.91
CA VAL A 362 4.00 -19.98 -13.28
C VAL A 362 2.62 -20.31 -13.86
N PRO A 363 1.59 -20.59 -13.04
CA PRO A 363 0.26 -20.86 -13.56
C PRO A 363 -0.26 -19.74 -14.47
N ASN A 364 -0.95 -20.11 -15.55
CA ASN A 364 -1.41 -19.15 -16.56
C ASN A 364 -2.94 -19.02 -16.69
N GLU A 365 -3.68 -19.67 -15.81
CA GLU A 365 -5.15 -19.55 -15.74
C GLU A 365 -5.51 -18.83 -14.45
N TYR A 366 -6.46 -17.90 -14.51
CA TYR A 366 -6.78 -17.03 -13.37
C TYR A 366 -7.16 -17.80 -12.10
N TYR A 367 -7.94 -18.88 -12.23
CA TYR A 367 -8.36 -19.68 -11.08
C TYR A 367 -7.21 -20.38 -10.36
N LYS A 368 -6.08 -20.61 -11.05
CA LYS A 368 -4.87 -21.22 -10.46
C LYS A 368 -4.04 -20.22 -9.67
N LEU A 369 -4.31 -18.93 -9.80
CA LEU A 369 -3.62 -17.86 -9.10
C LEU A 369 -4.39 -17.36 -7.88
N THR A 370 -5.49 -17.99 -7.48
CA THR A 370 -6.25 -17.57 -6.30
C THR A 370 -5.51 -17.82 -4.98
N ASP A 371 -4.61 -18.80 -4.97
CA ASP A 371 -3.85 -19.24 -3.80
C ASP A 371 -2.35 -19.04 -4.00
N ASN A 372 -1.77 -18.07 -3.29
CA ASN A 372 -0.34 -17.77 -3.38
C ASN A 372 0.57 -18.94 -2.91
N THR A 373 0.01 -19.87 -2.14
CA THR A 373 0.75 -21.01 -1.57
C THR A 373 0.72 -22.25 -2.47
N ASN A 374 -0.03 -22.21 -3.57
CA ASN A 374 -0.21 -23.32 -4.51
C ASN A 374 0.05 -22.92 -5.98
N LEU A 375 1.27 -22.44 -6.25
CA LEU A 375 1.75 -22.02 -7.57
C LEU A 375 2.92 -22.90 -8.09
N GLY A 376 3.05 -24.12 -7.58
CA GLY A 376 4.19 -25.01 -7.86
C GLY A 376 5.50 -24.49 -7.25
N ASP A 377 6.60 -24.54 -8.01
CA ASP A 377 7.92 -24.02 -7.59
C ASP A 377 7.92 -22.49 -7.36
N ASN A 378 6.85 -21.81 -7.77
CA ASN A 378 6.63 -20.39 -7.61
C ASN A 378 5.77 -20.04 -6.38
N SER A 379 5.37 -21.02 -5.57
CA SER A 379 4.64 -20.77 -4.32
C SER A 379 5.46 -19.93 -3.34
N TYR A 380 4.77 -19.05 -2.61
CA TYR A 380 5.40 -18.21 -1.59
C TYR A 380 4.46 -18.00 -0.40
N SER A 381 5.06 -17.69 0.76
CA SER A 381 4.36 -17.33 1.99
C SER A 381 4.41 -15.83 2.23
N TYR A 382 3.38 -15.31 2.88
CA TYR A 382 3.43 -14.07 3.64
C TYR A 382 3.71 -14.34 5.12
N GLU A 383 4.60 -13.53 5.70
CA GLU A 383 4.75 -13.36 7.13
C GLU A 383 3.93 -12.15 7.58
N PHE A 384 2.82 -12.39 8.29
CA PHE A 384 1.96 -11.32 8.80
C PHE A 384 2.29 -10.97 10.25
N SER A 385 2.20 -9.68 10.59
CA SER A 385 2.30 -9.20 11.98
C SER A 385 1.21 -8.16 12.28
N GLY A 386 1.06 -7.81 13.56
CA GLY A 386 0.23 -6.68 13.99
C GLY A 386 -1.24 -6.83 13.64
N LEU A 387 -1.81 -5.81 13.00
CA LEU A 387 -3.21 -5.80 12.60
C LEU A 387 -3.49 -6.75 11.43
N LEU A 388 -2.54 -6.95 10.52
CA LEU A 388 -2.68 -7.94 9.44
C LEU A 388 -2.66 -9.37 9.96
N ALA A 389 -1.81 -9.66 10.96
CA ALA A 389 -1.86 -10.96 11.64
C ALA A 389 -3.20 -11.19 12.35
N ASP A 390 -3.77 -10.16 12.98
CA ASP A 390 -5.10 -10.26 13.60
C ASP A 390 -6.19 -10.53 12.54
N LEU A 391 -6.13 -9.83 11.40
CA LEU A 391 -7.09 -10.02 10.31
C LEU A 391 -6.96 -11.39 9.65
N TYR A 392 -5.74 -11.81 9.31
CA TYR A 392 -5.46 -13.15 8.79
C TYR A 392 -5.97 -14.22 9.75
N THR A 393 -5.74 -14.04 11.05
CA THR A 393 -6.11 -15.03 12.04
C THR A 393 -7.62 -15.10 12.27
N ASN A 394 -8.24 -13.95 12.53
CA ASN A 394 -9.61 -13.85 13.06
C ASN A 394 -10.65 -13.46 11.99
N CYS A 395 -10.25 -13.14 10.77
CA CYS A 395 -11.13 -12.79 9.66
C CYS A 395 -12.17 -11.72 10.07
N GLY A 396 -13.46 -11.96 9.84
CA GLY A 396 -14.52 -11.03 10.23
C GLY A 396 -14.61 -10.74 11.73
N ALA A 397 -14.09 -11.61 12.59
CA ALA A 397 -14.05 -11.39 14.03
C ALA A 397 -12.85 -10.52 14.49
N SER A 398 -11.91 -10.21 13.59
CA SER A 398 -10.71 -9.42 13.90
C SER A 398 -11.08 -8.04 14.48
N GLY A 399 -10.46 -7.66 15.59
CA GLY A 399 -10.78 -6.44 16.31
C GLY A 399 -12.17 -6.37 16.97
N LEU A 400 -13.00 -7.42 16.89
CA LEU A 400 -14.31 -7.50 17.55
C LEU A 400 -14.32 -8.37 18.82
N THR A 401 -13.35 -9.27 18.95
CA THR A 401 -13.22 -10.11 20.14
C THR A 401 -12.59 -9.32 21.28
N THR A 402 -13.27 -9.23 22.43
CA THR A 402 -12.65 -8.72 23.66
C THR A 402 -11.55 -9.69 24.11
N SER A 403 -10.50 -9.17 24.75
CA SER A 403 -9.25 -9.87 25.11
C SER A 403 -9.41 -11.20 25.88
N GLY A 404 -10.63 -11.56 26.32
CA GLY A 404 -10.97 -12.85 26.92
C GLY A 404 -11.16 -14.01 25.94
N ASN A 405 -11.32 -13.75 24.63
CA ASN A 405 -11.53 -14.79 23.61
C ASN A 405 -10.29 -15.16 22.78
N LEU A 406 -9.11 -14.63 23.14
CA LEU A 406 -7.83 -14.98 22.50
C LEU A 406 -7.42 -16.46 22.66
N ARG A 407 -8.23 -17.28 23.36
CA ARG A 407 -8.04 -18.73 23.51
C ARG A 407 -8.67 -19.57 22.39
N SER A 408 -9.27 -18.99 21.35
CA SER A 408 -9.81 -19.79 20.22
C SER A 408 -8.98 -19.70 18.93
N LEU A 409 -7.67 -19.48 19.02
CA LEU A 409 -6.81 -19.70 17.87
C LEU A 409 -6.61 -21.20 17.70
N SER A 410 -7.40 -21.80 16.80
CA SER A 410 -6.91 -22.91 15.99
C SER A 410 -5.45 -22.63 15.63
N ARG A 411 -4.54 -23.57 15.87
CA ARG A 411 -3.08 -23.45 15.66
C ARG A 411 -2.76 -22.59 14.42
N VAL A 412 -2.50 -21.29 14.61
CA VAL A 412 -2.09 -20.42 13.49
C VAL A 412 -0.67 -20.79 13.16
N ALA A 413 -0.39 -21.00 11.87
CA ALA A 413 0.95 -21.29 11.42
C ALA A 413 1.94 -20.22 11.89
N THR A 414 3.11 -20.65 12.35
CA THR A 414 4.23 -19.80 12.75
C THR A 414 5.48 -20.04 11.88
N SER A 415 5.32 -20.79 10.78
CA SER A 415 6.37 -21.14 9.84
C SER A 415 5.81 -21.12 8.42
N ALA A 416 6.68 -20.81 7.46
CA ALA A 416 6.38 -20.75 6.03
C ALA A 416 5.97 -22.10 5.43
N THR A 417 6.26 -23.21 6.10
CA THR A 417 5.85 -24.56 5.68
C THR A 417 5.10 -25.28 6.79
N ASN A 418 4.16 -26.15 6.40
CA ASN A 418 3.50 -27.06 7.33
C ASN A 418 4.32 -28.35 7.55
N ASN A 419 3.82 -29.24 8.40
CA ASN A 419 4.50 -30.51 8.73
C ASN A 419 4.63 -31.48 7.53
N TYR A 420 3.94 -31.20 6.42
CA TYR A 420 4.01 -31.96 5.17
C TYR A 420 4.93 -31.29 4.13
N GLY A 421 5.62 -30.21 4.49
CA GLY A 421 6.48 -29.45 3.57
C GLY A 421 5.74 -28.52 2.62
N GLN A 422 4.41 -28.36 2.76
CA GLN A 422 3.63 -27.46 1.90
C GLN A 422 3.77 -26.02 2.39
N VAL A 423 3.91 -25.09 1.44
CA VAL A 423 3.98 -23.65 1.71
C VAL A 423 2.67 -23.19 2.35
N GLN A 424 2.76 -22.29 3.34
CA GLN A 424 1.61 -21.66 3.99
C GLN A 424 1.95 -20.25 4.47
N ASN A 425 0.97 -19.34 4.47
CA ASN A 425 1.11 -18.05 5.12
C ASN A 425 1.09 -18.21 6.65
N TYR A 426 1.83 -17.37 7.37
CA TYR A 426 2.00 -17.52 8.81
C TYR A 426 2.04 -16.17 9.51
N VAL A 427 1.92 -16.19 10.84
CA VAL A 427 1.94 -14.98 11.66
C VAL A 427 3.16 -14.94 12.57
N LYS A 428 3.60 -13.72 12.88
CA LYS A 428 4.54 -13.44 13.96
C LYS A 428 3.95 -12.49 15.01
N PRO A 429 4.40 -12.60 16.27
CA PRO A 429 4.06 -11.62 17.29
C PRO A 429 4.49 -10.21 16.88
N GLU A 430 3.64 -9.23 17.21
CA GLU A 430 3.93 -7.81 17.04
C GLU A 430 3.72 -7.10 18.38
N ALA A 431 4.76 -6.42 18.86
CA ALA A 431 4.77 -5.81 20.19
C ALA A 431 4.74 -4.28 20.16
N SER A 432 4.71 -3.67 18.97
CA SER A 432 4.74 -2.22 18.77
C SER A 432 3.65 -1.49 19.54
N LYS A 433 4.05 -0.41 20.23
CA LYS A 433 3.15 0.40 21.07
C LYS A 433 1.98 0.98 20.28
N HIS A 434 2.22 1.49 19.08
CA HIS A 434 1.19 2.10 18.22
C HIS A 434 0.11 1.07 17.79
N VAL A 435 0.51 -0.16 17.45
CA VAL A 435 -0.44 -1.25 17.16
C VAL A 435 -1.28 -1.58 18.41
N LYS A 436 -0.65 -1.65 19.59
CA LYS A 436 -1.37 -1.90 20.86
C LYS A 436 -2.39 -0.80 21.17
N VAL A 437 -2.04 0.48 20.97
CA VAL A 437 -2.97 1.60 21.15
C VAL A 437 -4.21 1.42 20.27
N TYR A 438 -4.02 1.16 18.97
CA TYR A 438 -5.14 0.95 18.05
C TYR A 438 -5.99 -0.28 18.44
N LYS A 439 -5.35 -1.41 18.78
CA LYS A 439 -6.08 -2.63 19.21
C LYS A 439 -6.89 -2.39 20.49
N ASN A 440 -6.33 -1.68 21.46
CA ASN A 440 -7.01 -1.37 22.71
C ASN A 440 -8.19 -0.43 22.49
N TRP A 441 -8.00 0.62 21.69
CA TRP A 441 -9.07 1.52 21.27
C TRP A 441 -10.24 0.75 20.63
N ARG A 442 -9.95 -0.08 19.62
CA ARG A 442 -10.97 -0.84 18.91
C ARG A 442 -11.69 -1.85 19.82
N ALA A 443 -10.95 -2.49 20.73
CA ALA A 443 -11.53 -3.40 21.71
C ALA A 443 -12.45 -2.69 22.71
N GLU A 444 -12.10 -1.47 23.11
CA GLU A 444 -12.92 -0.65 24.01
C GLU A 444 -14.20 -0.16 23.32
N ILE A 445 -14.10 0.35 22.09
CA ILE A 445 -15.26 0.70 21.26
C ILE A 445 -16.19 -0.51 21.10
N THR A 446 -15.66 -1.68 20.76
CA THR A 446 -16.47 -2.89 20.59
C THR A 446 -17.13 -3.35 21.89
N LYS A 447 -16.39 -3.32 23.00
CA LYS A 447 -16.92 -3.63 24.33
C LYS A 447 -18.06 -2.67 24.69
N HIS A 448 -17.91 -1.39 24.35
CA HIS A 448 -18.91 -0.37 24.61
C HIS A 448 -20.17 -0.57 23.76
N ALA A 449 -20.02 -0.80 22.44
CA ALA A 449 -21.13 -1.12 21.55
C ALA A 449 -21.89 -2.37 22.01
N LYS A 450 -21.18 -3.42 22.45
CA LYS A 450 -21.80 -4.64 22.98
C LYS A 450 -22.63 -4.38 24.24
N LYS A 451 -22.20 -3.49 25.14
CA LYS A 451 -23.00 -3.09 26.32
C LYS A 451 -24.30 -2.38 25.92
N GLN A 452 -24.34 -1.75 24.76
CA GLN A 452 -25.53 -1.12 24.19
C GLN A 452 -26.38 -2.11 23.37
N GLY A 453 -26.06 -3.41 23.39
CA GLY A 453 -26.83 -4.45 22.70
C GLY A 453 -26.60 -4.50 21.19
N TRP A 454 -25.53 -3.89 20.67
CA TRP A 454 -25.31 -3.83 19.23
C TRP A 454 -24.77 -5.14 18.64
N THR A 455 -25.14 -5.40 17.38
CA THR A 455 -24.57 -6.50 16.58
C THR A 455 -23.13 -6.19 16.16
N ALA A 456 -22.39 -7.23 15.75
CA ALA A 456 -21.06 -7.07 15.18
C ALA A 456 -21.07 -6.18 13.92
N GLU A 457 -22.05 -6.38 13.03
CA GLU A 457 -22.22 -5.61 11.80
C GLU A 457 -22.48 -4.13 12.10
N LYS A 458 -23.44 -3.83 12.98
CA LYS A 458 -23.71 -2.43 13.39
C LYS A 458 -22.46 -1.80 14.01
N THR A 459 -21.74 -2.54 14.83
CA THR A 459 -20.50 -2.07 15.47
C THR A 459 -19.42 -1.75 14.44
N GLU A 460 -19.22 -2.58 13.42
CA GLU A 460 -18.25 -2.34 12.34
C GLU A 460 -18.59 -1.09 11.51
N ASN A 461 -19.87 -0.94 11.13
CA ASN A 461 -20.33 0.23 10.39
C ASN A 461 -20.11 1.53 11.18
N GLU A 462 -20.37 1.50 12.49
CA GLU A 462 -20.17 2.66 13.36
C GLU A 462 -18.69 2.93 13.65
N ILE A 463 -17.85 1.90 13.80
CA ILE A 463 -16.39 2.06 13.87
C ILE A 463 -15.87 2.77 12.61
N TYR A 464 -16.38 2.43 11.42
CA TYR A 464 -15.98 3.09 10.17
C TYR A 464 -16.30 4.59 10.22
N LYS A 465 -17.50 4.99 10.66
CA LYS A 465 -17.87 6.40 10.84
C LYS A 465 -16.94 7.11 11.83
N ILE A 466 -16.66 6.48 12.97
CA ILE A 466 -15.77 7.03 14.00
C ILE A 466 -14.36 7.25 13.43
N VAL A 467 -13.84 6.31 12.64
CA VAL A 467 -12.54 6.47 11.97
C VAL A 467 -12.58 7.62 10.97
N VAL A 468 -13.60 7.71 10.11
CA VAL A 468 -13.73 8.81 9.13
C VAL A 468 -13.77 10.17 9.85
N ALA A 469 -14.56 10.29 10.92
CA ALA A 469 -14.63 11.51 11.72
C ALA A 469 -13.28 11.82 12.40
N TYR A 470 -12.60 10.81 12.93
CA TYR A 470 -11.27 10.98 13.54
C TYR A 470 -10.24 11.48 12.52
N TYR A 471 -10.19 10.91 11.31
CA TYR A 471 -9.32 11.41 10.24
C TYR A 471 -9.63 12.87 9.92
N TYR A 472 -10.90 13.21 9.72
CA TYR A 472 -11.33 14.54 9.34
C TYR A 472 -11.02 15.61 10.40
N TYR A 473 -11.31 15.33 11.68
CA TYR A 473 -11.19 16.31 12.75
C TYR A 473 -9.84 16.31 13.47
N CYS A 474 -9.10 15.21 13.47
CA CYS A 474 -7.93 15.02 14.35
C CYS A 474 -6.60 14.85 13.61
N LEU A 475 -6.62 14.34 12.38
CA LEU A 475 -5.38 13.99 11.68
C LEU A 475 -5.02 14.99 10.59
N PRO A 476 -3.73 15.36 10.47
CA PRO A 476 -3.29 16.29 9.43
C PRO A 476 -3.44 15.63 8.07
N GLY A 477 -4.19 16.23 7.15
CA GLY A 477 -4.51 15.64 5.85
C GLY A 477 -6.00 15.33 5.67
N GLY A 478 -6.72 15.10 6.78
CA GLY A 478 -8.17 14.93 6.77
C GLY A 478 -8.65 13.75 5.94
N ILE A 479 -9.82 13.92 5.35
CA ILE A 479 -10.40 13.02 4.34
C ILE A 479 -10.40 13.80 3.02
N LYS A 480 -9.77 13.25 2.00
CA LYS A 480 -9.71 13.84 0.66
C LYS A 480 -10.15 12.82 -0.37
N ASP A 481 -10.85 13.31 -1.39
CA ASP A 481 -11.14 12.52 -2.57
C ASP A 481 -9.92 12.55 -3.52
N LEU A 482 -9.87 11.60 -4.44
CA LEU A 482 -8.90 11.58 -5.53
C LEU A 482 -9.13 12.81 -6.43
N SER A 483 -8.06 13.38 -6.99
CA SER A 483 -8.17 14.51 -7.91
C SER A 483 -8.87 14.11 -9.21
N ASP A 484 -9.47 15.07 -9.92
CA ASP A 484 -10.14 14.80 -11.20
C ASP A 484 -9.14 14.24 -12.24
N GLU A 485 -7.90 14.72 -12.23
CA GLU A 485 -6.83 14.20 -13.09
C GLU A 485 -6.49 12.75 -12.76
N PHE A 486 -6.41 12.41 -11.46
CA PHE A 486 -6.17 11.03 -11.04
C PHE A 486 -7.34 10.13 -11.45
N LYS A 487 -8.58 10.56 -11.16
CA LYS A 487 -9.79 9.80 -11.54
C LYS A 487 -9.87 9.56 -13.04
N ALA A 488 -9.53 10.57 -13.85
CA ALA A 488 -9.47 10.43 -15.30
C ALA A 488 -8.38 9.45 -15.75
N MET A 489 -7.17 9.53 -15.16
CA MET A 489 -6.05 8.64 -15.47
C MET A 489 -6.31 7.19 -15.10
N TRP A 490 -7.02 6.93 -13.99
CA TRP A 490 -7.25 5.60 -13.44
C TRP A 490 -8.66 5.05 -13.71
N HIS A 491 -9.48 5.80 -14.45
CA HIS A 491 -10.88 5.47 -14.75
C HIS A 491 -11.77 5.26 -13.52
N VAL A 492 -11.46 5.97 -12.43
CA VAL A 492 -12.26 5.92 -11.19
C VAL A 492 -13.54 6.73 -11.38
N THR A 493 -14.68 6.07 -11.33
CA THR A 493 -16.00 6.69 -11.55
C THR A 493 -16.82 6.82 -10.28
N ASP A 494 -16.61 5.92 -9.31
CA ASP A 494 -17.39 5.88 -8.09
C ASP A 494 -16.89 6.85 -7.03
N THR A 495 -17.83 7.44 -6.29
CA THR A 495 -17.50 8.19 -5.09
C THR A 495 -17.11 7.22 -3.95
N PRO A 496 -15.91 7.33 -3.38
CA PRO A 496 -15.43 6.39 -2.37
C PRO A 496 -16.24 6.43 -1.07
N LYS A 497 -16.27 5.31 -0.34
CA LYS A 497 -17.12 5.14 0.85
C LYS A 497 -16.82 6.17 1.94
N GLN A 498 -15.56 6.47 2.19
CA GLN A 498 -15.11 7.47 3.17
C GLN A 498 -15.63 8.88 2.84
N ILE A 499 -15.78 9.22 1.55
CA ILE A 499 -16.32 10.51 1.11
C ILE A 499 -17.83 10.57 1.36
N LYS A 500 -18.55 9.49 1.00
CA LYS A 500 -19.99 9.35 1.27
C LYS A 500 -20.29 9.44 2.77
N VAL A 501 -19.52 8.72 3.60
CA VAL A 501 -19.65 8.72 5.05
C VAL A 501 -19.33 10.10 5.64
N LEU A 502 -18.26 10.75 5.20
CA LEU A 502 -17.95 12.10 5.68
C LEU A 502 -19.08 13.09 5.37
N LYS A 503 -19.61 13.07 4.13
CA LYS A 503 -20.72 13.93 3.74
C LYS A 503 -21.93 13.72 4.66
N ALA A 504 -22.30 12.47 4.91
CA ALA A 504 -23.43 12.13 5.77
C ALA A 504 -23.23 12.51 7.25
N LEU A 505 -21.98 12.52 7.72
CA LEU A 505 -21.62 13.02 9.05
C LEU A 505 -21.70 14.55 9.14
N LEU A 506 -21.31 15.26 8.07
CA LEU A 506 -21.30 16.73 8.04
C LEU A 506 -22.70 17.33 7.84
N ASP A 507 -23.54 16.70 7.02
CA ASP A 507 -24.95 17.11 6.84
C ASP A 507 -25.90 16.52 7.90
N ASN A 508 -25.35 15.70 8.81
CA ASN A 508 -26.06 15.05 9.92
C ASN A 508 -27.20 14.12 9.46
N SER A 509 -27.17 13.63 8.21
CA SER A 509 -28.11 12.61 7.72
C SER A 509 -27.83 11.21 8.28
N ASP A 510 -26.58 10.93 8.65
CA ASP A 510 -26.19 9.66 9.27
C ASP A 510 -25.13 9.86 10.38
N PRO A 511 -25.51 10.45 11.53
CA PRO A 511 -24.57 10.73 12.63
C PRO A 511 -24.02 9.46 13.27
N ILE A 512 -22.91 9.59 14.00
CA ILE A 512 -22.39 8.51 14.86
C ILE A 512 -23.39 8.26 15.98
N GLN A 513 -23.85 7.01 16.09
CA GLN A 513 -24.89 6.59 17.03
C GLN A 513 -24.32 6.05 18.34
N LEU A 514 -23.02 5.73 18.39
CA LEU A 514 -22.40 5.09 19.56
C LEU A 514 -22.13 6.13 20.63
N SER A 515 -23.05 6.33 21.57
CA SER A 515 -22.85 7.31 22.65
C SER A 515 -21.56 7.06 23.43
N GLY A 516 -20.80 8.11 23.78
CA GLY A 516 -19.56 8.00 24.57
C GLY A 516 -18.32 7.56 23.79
N TYR A 517 -18.40 7.41 22.47
CA TYR A 517 -17.22 7.11 21.63
C TYR A 517 -16.15 8.20 21.73
N GLU A 518 -16.54 9.46 21.97
CA GLU A 518 -15.60 10.59 22.02
C GLU A 518 -14.62 10.48 23.18
N ASP A 519 -15.08 10.00 24.33
CA ASP A 519 -14.24 9.83 25.51
C ASP A 519 -13.26 8.67 25.30
N ILE A 520 -13.69 7.62 24.60
CA ILE A 520 -12.82 6.50 24.19
C ILE A 520 -11.78 7.00 23.18
N ASN A 521 -12.18 7.75 22.16
CA ASN A 521 -11.24 8.36 21.21
C ASN A 521 -10.23 9.26 21.93
N TYR A 522 -10.68 10.11 22.86
CA TYR A 522 -9.81 11.00 23.61
C TYR A 522 -8.82 10.24 24.50
N ALA A 523 -9.26 9.17 25.17
CA ALA A 523 -8.41 8.34 26.03
C ALA A 523 -7.27 7.65 25.27
N HIS A 524 -7.50 7.22 24.02
CA HIS A 524 -6.49 6.48 23.24
C HIS A 524 -5.69 7.37 22.27
N PHE A 525 -6.30 8.44 21.76
CA PHE A 525 -5.76 9.25 20.68
C PHE A 525 -5.68 10.74 20.98
N ASN A 526 -6.05 11.19 22.19
CA ASN A 526 -6.05 12.59 22.63
C ASN A 526 -6.84 13.54 21.71
N CYS A 527 -7.85 13.04 21.00
CA CYS A 527 -8.78 13.84 20.22
C CYS A 527 -10.14 13.15 20.15
N LYS A 528 -11.22 13.91 20.25
CA LYS A 528 -12.59 13.38 20.33
C LYS A 528 -13.15 12.88 18.99
N GLY A 529 -12.62 13.37 17.86
CA GLY A 529 -13.13 13.02 16.52
C GLY A 529 -14.45 13.70 16.18
N LYS A 530 -14.66 14.93 16.67
CA LYS A 530 -15.81 15.79 16.33
C LYS A 530 -15.40 17.25 16.27
N ALA A 531 -16.26 18.09 15.68
CA ALA A 531 -16.07 19.54 15.69
C ALA A 531 -15.89 20.04 17.14
N PRO A 532 -14.98 20.99 17.39
CA PRO A 532 -14.92 21.69 18.67
C PRO A 532 -16.31 22.27 18.96
N ALA A 533 -16.80 22.12 20.20
CA ALA A 533 -17.96 22.90 20.60
C ALA A 533 -17.57 24.38 20.42
N TYR A 534 -18.34 25.14 19.64
CA TYR A 534 -18.16 26.59 19.57
C TYR A 534 -18.16 27.11 21.02
N GLN A 535 -17.01 27.58 21.49
CA GLN A 535 -16.87 28.26 22.77
C GLN A 535 -17.26 29.72 22.61
#